data_AF-A0A242MXA9-F1
#
_entry.id   AF-A0A242MXA9-F1
#
_cell.length_a   1.000
_cell.length_b   1.000
_cell.length_c   1.000
_cell.angle_alpha   90.00
_cell.angle_beta   90.00
_cell.angle_gamma   90.00
#
_symmetry.space_group_name_H-M   'P 1'
#
loop_
_entity.id
_entity.type
_entity.pdbx_description
1 polymer ?
#
loop_
_entity_poly.entity_id
_entity_poly.type
_entity_poly.pdbx_seq_one_letter_code
_entity_poly.pdbx_strand_id
1 'polypeptide(L)' 'MDLFMRDGHKQMMVKGSAADTVDLSSNSLYVPGVADGYWASHGQAQVDGVSYQVFEHSGTHAELLVQQNVHVIVH' A
#
# COMPACT_ATOMS: atom_id res chain seq x y z
N MET A 1 5.72 19.27 5.87
CA MET A 1 5.20 18.03 6.51
C MET A 1 5.65 16.87 5.66
N ASP A 2 6.09 15.78 6.29
CA ASP A 2 6.58 14.59 5.57
C ASP A 2 5.37 13.76 5.13
N LEU A 3 5.37 13.31 3.88
CA LEU A 3 4.28 12.51 3.32
C LEU A 3 4.50 11.01 3.52
N PHE A 4 5.70 10.61 3.96
CA PHE A 4 6.11 9.22 4.04
C PHE A 4 6.80 8.90 5.36
N MET A 5 6.83 7.61 5.69
CA MET A 5 7.59 7.11 6.83
C MET A 5 9.08 7.11 6.50
N ARG A 6 9.92 7.22 7.53
CA ARG A 6 11.40 7.21 7.40
C ARG A 6 11.98 5.86 7.82
N ASP A 7 11.44 4.78 7.27
CA ASP A 7 11.85 3.40 7.58
C ASP A 7 12.78 2.78 6.52
N GLY A 8 13.02 3.48 5.41
CA GLY A 8 13.93 3.05 4.35
C GLY A 8 13.26 2.28 3.19
N HIS A 9 11.94 2.09 3.21
CA HIS A 9 11.21 1.47 2.09
C HIS A 9 10.92 2.47 0.96
N LYS A 10 10.62 1.92 -0.22
CA LYS A 10 10.02 2.68 -1.32
C LYS A 10 8.52 2.73 -1.08
N GLN A 11 7.94 3.92 -1.00
CA GLN A 11 6.56 4.08 -0.54
C GLN A 11 5.66 4.78 -1.56
N MET A 12 4.41 4.33 -1.64
CA MET A 12 3.29 5.06 -2.25
C MET A 12 2.22 5.32 -1.21
N MET A 13 1.43 6.38 -1.42
CA MET A 13 0.35 6.76 -0.54
C MET A 13 -0.94 6.98 -1.32
N VAL A 14 -2.03 6.41 -0.83
CA VAL A 14 -3.40 6.64 -1.31
C VAL A 14 -4.18 7.33 -0.21
N LYS A 15 -4.63 8.56 -0.51
CA LYS A 15 -5.56 9.32 0.32
C LYS A 15 -6.94 9.25 -0.30
N GLY A 16 -7.95 8.98 0.51
CA GLY A 16 -9.30 8.73 0.03
C GLY A 16 -10.30 8.60 1.18
N SER A 17 -11.45 8.03 0.85
CA SER A 17 -12.63 7.92 1.70
C SER A 17 -13.25 6.52 1.62
N ALA A 18 -14.31 6.30 2.41
CA ALA A 18 -15.10 5.06 2.36
C ALA A 18 -15.84 4.80 1.04
N ALA A 19 -15.85 5.76 0.12
CA ALA A 19 -16.38 5.55 -1.22
C ALA A 19 -15.32 4.98 -2.20
N ASP A 20 -14.05 4.97 -1.81
CA ASP A 20 -12.93 4.59 -2.67
C ASP A 20 -12.50 3.14 -2.43
N THR A 21 -12.02 2.48 -3.48
CA THR A 21 -11.49 1.12 -3.43
C THR A 21 -10.13 1.04 -4.08
N VAL A 22 -9.20 0.36 -3.40
CA VAL A 22 -7.91 -0.06 -3.95
C VAL A 22 -7.91 -1.58 -4.06
N ASP A 23 -7.81 -2.09 -5.28
CA ASP A 23 -7.73 -3.52 -5.56
C ASP A 23 -6.27 -3.91 -5.79
N LEU A 24 -5.74 -4.78 -4.93
CA LEU A 24 -4.36 -5.28 -4.96
C LEU A 24 -4.28 -6.73 -5.47
N SER A 25 -5.29 -7.21 -6.19
CA SER A 25 -5.28 -8.55 -6.78
C SER A 25 -4.05 -8.75 -7.70
N SER A 26 -3.21 -9.72 -7.34
CA SER A 26 -2.00 -10.11 -8.07
C SER A 26 -2.30 -10.78 -9.42
N ASN A 27 -3.55 -11.19 -9.62
CA ASN A 27 -4.01 -12.05 -10.70
C ASN A 27 -4.07 -11.35 -12.07
N SER A 28 -3.95 -10.01 -12.13
CA SER A 28 -4.11 -9.23 -13.37
C SER A 28 -2.86 -8.44 -13.80
N LEU A 29 -1.76 -8.50 -13.05
CA LEU A 29 -0.63 -7.58 -13.20
C LEU A 29 0.69 -8.26 -13.59
N TYR A 30 0.68 -9.21 -14.54
CA TYR A 30 1.94 -9.57 -15.19
C TYR A 30 2.45 -8.39 -16.02
N VAL A 31 3.42 -7.66 -15.46
CA VAL A 31 4.15 -6.59 -16.14
C VAL A 31 5.58 -7.08 -16.38
N PRO A 32 6.02 -7.23 -17.64
CA PRO A 32 7.38 -7.67 -17.93
C PRO A 32 8.44 -6.82 -17.21
N GLY A 33 9.32 -7.47 -16.45
CA GLY A 33 10.40 -6.82 -15.70
C GLY A 33 10.03 -6.33 -14.30
N VAL A 34 8.78 -6.49 -13.85
CA VAL A 34 8.39 -6.33 -12.44
C VAL A 34 8.53 -7.69 -11.76
N ALA A 35 9.17 -7.73 -10.60
CA ALA A 35 9.30 -8.95 -9.82
C ALA A 35 7.91 -9.51 -9.51
N ASP A 36 7.71 -10.80 -9.76
CA ASP A 36 6.51 -11.51 -9.31
C ASP A 36 6.33 -11.30 -7.81
N GLY A 37 5.08 -11.26 -7.38
CA GLY A 37 4.75 -11.11 -5.97
C GLY A 37 3.28 -10.84 -5.74
N TYR A 38 2.97 -10.78 -4.45
CA TYR A 38 1.67 -10.44 -3.93
C TYR A 38 1.83 -9.33 -2.88
N TRP A 39 0.78 -8.54 -2.73
CA TRP A 39 0.65 -7.58 -1.65
C TRP A 39 0.14 -8.28 -0.40
N ALA A 40 0.71 -7.96 0.75
CA ALA A 40 0.26 -8.47 2.04
C ALA A 40 0.14 -7.33 3.05
N SER A 41 -0.76 -7.47 4.02
CA SER A 41 -0.85 -6.50 5.12
C SER A 41 0.46 -6.48 5.91
N HIS A 42 0.96 -5.28 6.14
CA HIS A 42 2.22 -4.99 6.84
C HIS A 42 2.00 -4.00 8.01
N GLY A 43 0.82 -4.06 8.62
CA GLY A 43 0.49 -3.27 9.81
C GLY A 43 -0.14 -1.91 9.49
N GLN A 44 0.11 -0.93 10.38
CA GLN A 44 -0.48 0.40 10.31
C GLN A 44 0.55 1.47 10.64
N ALA A 45 0.34 2.66 10.09
CA ALA A 45 1.20 3.81 10.28
C ALA A 45 0.40 5.08 10.58
N GLN A 46 1.01 6.00 11.31
CA GLN A 46 0.52 7.36 11.49
C GLN A 46 1.45 8.31 10.75
N VAL A 47 0.94 9.02 9.75
CA VAL A 47 1.68 10.04 9.01
C VAL A 47 0.94 11.35 9.15
N ASP A 48 1.58 12.33 9.79
CA ASP A 48 1.01 13.66 10.04
C ASP A 48 -0.36 13.62 10.76
N GLY A 49 -0.51 12.68 11.71
CA GLY A 49 -1.74 12.49 12.49
C GLY A 49 -2.86 11.74 11.75
N VAL A 50 -2.64 11.30 10.51
CA VAL A 50 -3.57 10.48 9.74
C VAL A 50 -3.14 9.02 9.77
N SER A 51 -4.10 8.12 10.01
CA SER A 51 -3.87 6.67 10.06
C SER A 51 -3.93 6.03 8.68
N TYR A 52 -3.02 5.10 8.43
CA TYR A 52 -2.93 4.32 7.20
C TYR A 52 -2.79 2.83 7.53
N GLN A 53 -3.43 1.99 6.72
CA GLN A 53 -3.06 0.59 6.59
C GLN A 53 -1.86 0.49 5.66
N VAL A 54 -0.85 -0.30 6.04
CA VAL A 54 0.35 -0.51 5.23
C VAL A 54 0.25 -1.89 4.59
N PHE A 55 0.53 -1.95 3.30
CA PHE A 55 0.68 -3.20 2.56
C PHE A 55 2.08 -3.26 1.95
N GLU A 56 2.75 -4.39 2.03
CA GLU A 56 4.06 -4.59 1.41
C GLU A 56 3.96 -5.57 0.25
N HIS A 57 4.63 -5.25 -0.86
CA HIS A 57 4.79 -6.17 -1.97
C HIS A 57 5.98 -7.09 -1.77
N SER A 58 5.73 -8.41 -1.71
CA SER A 58 6.73 -9.45 -1.41
C SER A 58 7.95 -9.49 -2.34
N GLY A 59 7.80 -9.11 -3.61
CA GLY A 59 8.91 -9.14 -4.58
C GLY A 59 9.79 -7.90 -4.55
N THR A 60 9.23 -6.72 -4.25
CA THR A 60 9.92 -5.41 -4.44
C THR A 60 10.21 -4.70 -3.12
N HIS A 61 9.62 -5.18 -2.02
CA HIS A 61 9.66 -4.58 -0.68
C HIS A 61 9.22 -3.11 -0.73
N ALA A 62 8.26 -2.82 -1.60
CA ALA A 62 7.62 -1.53 -1.70
C ALA A 62 6.38 -1.53 -0.80
N GLU A 63 6.14 -0.41 -0.15
CA GLU A 63 4.99 -0.25 0.74
C GLU A 63 3.94 0.66 0.09
N LEU A 64 2.68 0.30 0.30
CA LEU A 64 1.52 1.09 -0.03
C LEU A 64 0.80 1.48 1.26
N LEU A 65 0.78 2.78 1.55
CA LEU A 65 0.05 3.36 2.67
C LEU A 65 -1.34 3.77 2.16
N VAL A 66 -2.37 3.08 2.62
CA VAL A 66 -3.76 3.38 2.24
C VAL A 66 -4.48 4.01 3.43
N GLN A 67 -5.01 5.22 3.25
CA GLN A 67 -5.65 5.98 4.32
C GLN A 67 -6.80 5.17 4.94
N GLN A 68 -6.89 5.22 6.27
CA GLN A 68 -7.98 4.59 7.02
C GLN A 68 -9.33 4.97 6.40
N ASN A 69 -10.21 3.98 6.26
CA ASN A 69 -11.54 4.02 5.65
C ASN A 69 -11.60 3.83 4.12
N VAL A 70 -10.49 3.82 3.38
CA VAL A 70 -10.51 3.32 1.99
C VAL A 70 -10.68 1.80 2.01
N HIS A 71 -11.52 1.24 1.16
CA HIS A 71 -11.67 -0.21 1.03
C HIS A 71 -10.48 -0.81 0.29
N VAL A 72 -9.86 -1.84 0.86
CA VAL A 72 -8.75 -2.56 0.21
C VAL A 72 -9.13 -4.01 0.00
N ILE A 73 -8.92 -4.48 -1.23
CA ILE A 73 -9.08 -5.89 -1.60
C ILE A 73 -7.68 -6.47 -1.80
N VAL A 74 -7.36 -7.52 -1.05
CA VAL A 74 -6.09 -8.27 -1.14
C VAL A 74 -6.41 -9.72 -1.40
N HIS A 75 -5.65 -10.37 -2.29
CA HIS A 75 -5.83 -11.77 -2.68
C HIS A 75 -4.55 -12.57 -2.49
#